data_AF-A0A377CWG9-F1
#
_entry.id   AF-A0A377CWG9-F1
#
_cell.length_a   1.000
_cell.length_b   1.000
_cell.length_c   1.000
_cell.angle_alpha   90.00
_cell.angle_beta   90.00
_cell.angle_gamma   90.00
#
_symmetry.space_group_name_H-M   'P 1'
#
loop_
_entity.id
_entity.type
_entity.pdbx_description
1 polymer ?
#
loop_
_entity_poly.entity_id
_entity_poly.type
_entity_poly.pdbx_seq_one_letter_code
_entity_poly.pdbx_strand_id
1 'polypeptide(L)'
;MGIAGSIVDHNFFESWLGMKVQAVDMTELRRRIDQQIYDEAELEMALAWADKNFRYGEDENNKQYQRNARAKPRSSARKFTDGRCVSAT
;
A
#
# COMPACT_ATOMS: atom_id res chain seq x y z
N MET A 1 -2.91 16.28 -0.38
CA MET A 1 -3.81 16.92 0.62
C MET A 1 -3.07 17.96 1.47
N GLY A 2 -2.20 18.82 0.91
CA GLY A 2 -1.64 19.98 1.63
C GLY A 2 -1.04 19.74 3.04
N ILE A 3 -0.59 18.51 3.35
CA ILE A 3 -0.10 18.16 4.68
C ILE A 3 1.30 18.74 4.82
N ALA A 4 1.53 19.60 5.82
CA ALA A 4 2.80 20.28 6.02
C ALA A 4 4.00 19.31 6.09
N GLY A 5 3.84 18.17 6.78
CA GLY A 5 4.89 17.14 6.88
C GLY A 5 5.17 16.35 5.58
N SER A 6 4.37 16.56 4.52
CA SER A 6 4.63 16.00 3.18
C SER A 6 5.46 16.93 2.29
N ILE A 7 5.79 18.14 2.77
CA ILE A 7 6.76 19.02 2.14
C ILE A 7 8.13 18.65 2.69
N VAL A 8 8.96 18.00 1.87
CA VAL A 8 10.24 17.45 2.32
C VAL A 8 11.31 18.55 2.38
N ASP A 9 11.72 18.93 3.59
CA ASP A 9 12.86 19.82 3.82
C ASP A 9 14.17 19.04 3.76
N HIS A 10 14.92 19.23 2.67
CA HIS A 10 16.18 18.52 2.42
C HIS A 10 17.28 18.95 3.40
N ASN A 11 17.27 20.21 3.84
CA ASN A 11 18.29 20.75 4.75
C ASN A 11 18.19 20.12 6.14
N PHE A 12 16.96 19.83 6.58
CA PHE A 12 16.73 19.11 7.83
C PHE A 12 17.38 17.72 7.80
N PHE A 13 17.12 16.92 6.77
CA PHE A 13 17.68 15.57 6.66
C PHE A 13 19.20 15.56 6.51
N GLU A 14 19.76 16.48 5.74
CA GLU A 14 21.21 16.56 5.54
C GLU A 14 21.94 17.07 6.79
N SER A 15 21.46 18.15 7.40
CA SER A 15 22.20 18.84 8.47
C SER A 15 21.99 18.20 9.84
N TRP A 16 20.81 17.65 10.11
CA TRP A 16 20.50 17.08 11.43
C TRP A 16 20.69 15.57 11.49
N LEU A 17 20.45 14.86 10.37
CA LEU A 17 20.48 13.40 10.34
C LEU A 17 21.65 12.86 9.51
N GLY A 18 22.36 13.71 8.76
CA GLY A 18 23.42 13.26 7.85
C GLY A 18 22.90 12.38 6.71
N MET A 19 21.61 12.47 6.39
CA MET A 19 20.92 11.63 5.42
C MET A 19 20.73 12.37 4.09
N LYS A 20 20.67 11.62 2.99
CA LYS A 20 20.27 12.14 1.67
C LYS A 20 18.81 11.84 1.40
N VAL A 21 18.11 12.78 0.76
CA VAL A 21 16.73 12.62 0.34
C VAL A 21 16.68 12.21 -1.13
N GLN A 22 15.95 11.15 -1.45
CA GLN A 22 15.66 10.75 -2.83
C GLN A 22 14.18 10.97 -3.11
N ALA A 23 13.86 11.94 -3.98
CA ALA A 23 12.53 12.12 -4.52
C ALA A 23 12.36 11.27 -5.78
N VAL A 24 11.28 10.49 -5.84
CA VAL A 24 10.86 9.73 -7.03
C VAL A 24 9.36 9.94 -7.19
N ASP A 25 8.95 10.26 -8.41
CA ASP A 25 7.53 10.49 -8.70
C ASP A 25 6.73 9.18 -8.75
N MET A 26 5.42 9.26 -8.48
CA MET A 26 4.52 8.10 -8.50
C MET A 26 4.43 7.42 -9.86
N THR A 27 4.77 8.12 -10.95
CA THR A 27 4.86 7.52 -12.30
C THR A 27 5.90 6.40 -12.38
N GLU A 28 6.98 6.45 -11.60
CA GLU A 28 7.97 5.37 -11.57
C GLU A 28 7.39 4.09 -10.96
N LEU A 29 6.55 4.22 -9.92
CA LEU A 29 5.84 3.07 -9.36
C LEU A 29 4.92 2.45 -10.43
N ARG A 30 4.19 3.29 -11.16
CA ARG A 30 3.33 2.82 -12.25
C ARG A 30 4.13 2.13 -13.35
N ARG A 31 5.27 2.71 -13.75
CA ARG A 31 6.17 2.14 -14.75
C ARG A 31 6.67 0.75 -14.34
N ARG A 32 7.06 0.56 -13.07
CA ARG A 32 7.52 -0.73 -12.57
C ARG A 32 6.44 -1.81 -12.61
N ILE A 33 5.19 -1.44 -12.32
CA ILE A 33 4.06 -2.35 -12.39
C ILE A 33 3.76 -2.74 -13.85
N ASP A 34 3.65 -1.75 -14.74
CA ASP A 34 3.26 -1.97 -16.14
C ASP A 34 4.34 -2.69 -16.96
N GLN A 35 5.62 -2.43 -16.65
CA GLN A 35 6.77 -3.04 -17.35
C GLN A 35 7.29 -4.31 -16.64
N GLN A 36 6.55 -4.85 -15.67
CA GLN A 36 6.93 -6.05 -14.91
C GLN A 36 8.34 -5.98 -14.30
N ILE A 37 8.70 -4.82 -13.74
CA ILE A 37 10.00 -4.57 -13.11
C ILE A 37 9.88 -4.86 -11.62
N TYR A 38 9.67 -6.15 -11.33
CA TYR A 38 9.62 -6.74 -10.01
C TYR A 38 9.94 -8.24 -10.13
N ASP A 39 10.20 -8.91 -9.02
CA ASP A 39 10.35 -10.36 -9.00
C ASP A 39 8.98 -11.03 -9.08
N GLU A 40 8.69 -11.70 -10.20
CA GLU A 40 7.43 -12.39 -10.43
C GLU A 40 7.23 -13.58 -9.48
N ALA A 41 8.31 -14.29 -9.13
CA ALA A 41 8.24 -15.41 -8.20
C ALA A 41 7.95 -14.92 -6.77
N GLU A 42 8.54 -13.78 -6.37
CA GLU A 42 8.23 -13.14 -5.10
C GLU A 42 6.76 -12.70 -5.05
N LEU A 43 6.23 -12.15 -6.15
CA LEU A 43 4.82 -11.76 -6.23
C LEU A 43 3.87 -12.94 -6.04
N GLU A 44 4.13 -14.07 -6.69
CA GLU A 44 3.32 -15.30 -6.53
C GLU A 44 3.34 -15.81 -5.08
N MET A 45 4.52 -15.82 -4.45
CA MET A 45 4.66 -16.19 -3.04
C MET A 45 3.91 -15.23 -2.12
N ALA A 46 4.02 -13.92 -2.37
CA ALA A 46 3.33 -12.90 -1.60
C ALA A 46 1.81 -13.02 -1.72
N LEU A 47 1.28 -13.32 -2.91
CA LEU A 47 -0.15 -13.53 -3.15
C LEU A 47 -0.66 -14.79 -2.44
N ALA A 48 0.08 -15.91 -2.52
CA ALA A 48 -0.28 -17.15 -1.84
C ALA A 48 -0.28 -16.97 -0.31
N TRP A 49 0.71 -16.23 0.21
CA TRP A 49 0.77 -15.90 1.64
C TRP A 49 -0.40 -14.99 2.06
N ALA A 50 -0.74 -13.97 1.26
CA ALA A 50 -1.86 -13.09 1.54
C ALA A 50 -3.18 -13.88 1.57
N ASP A 51 -3.44 -14.77 0.60
CA ASP A 51 -4.64 -15.61 0.58
C ASP A 51 -4.77 -16.50 1.82
N LYS A 52 -3.64 -17.00 2.32
CA LYS A 52 -3.62 -17.85 3.52
C LYS A 52 -3.83 -17.08 4.82
N ASN A 53 -3.35 -15.84 4.91
CA ASN A 53 -3.27 -15.10 6.18
C ASN A 53 -4.26 -13.94 6.29
N PHE A 54 -4.72 -13.37 5.17
CA PHE A 54 -5.58 -12.21 5.18
C PHE A 54 -7.03 -12.60 5.43
N ARG A 55 -7.62 -11.97 6.45
CA ARG A 55 -9.06 -12.02 6.71
C ARG A 55 -9.69 -10.75 6.16
N TYR A 56 -10.49 -10.89 5.11
CA TYR A 56 -11.15 -9.75 4.47
C TYR A 56 -12.35 -9.30 5.30
N GLY A 57 -12.52 -7.98 5.40
CA GLY A 57 -13.74 -7.40 5.97
C GLY A 57 -14.87 -7.29 4.95
N GLU A 58 -16.08 -7.04 5.47
CA GLU A 58 -17.23 -6.66 4.67
C GLU A 58 -16.95 -5.35 3.90
N ASP A 59 -17.52 -5.24 2.71
CA ASP A 59 -17.40 -4.05 1.86
C ASP A 59 -18.50 -3.04 2.23
N GLU A 60 -18.12 -2.03 3.01
CA GLU A 60 -19.03 -0.96 3.48
C GLU A 60 -19.35 0.08 2.39
N ASN A 61 -18.82 -0.07 1.17
CA ASN A 61 -19.22 0.79 0.07
C ASN A 61 -20.69 0.54 -0.28
N ASN A 62 -21.39 1.59 -0.71
CA ASN A 62 -22.74 1.45 -1.25
C ASN A 62 -22.73 0.40 -2.39
N LYS A 63 -23.78 -0.43 -2.50
CA LYS A 63 -23.87 -1.58 -3.42
C LYS A 63 -23.48 -1.25 -4.86
N GLN A 64 -23.74 -0.03 -5.32
CA GLN A 64 -23.38 0.45 -6.66
C GLN A 64 -21.86 0.66 -6.88
N TYR A 65 -21.09 0.83 -5.80
CA TYR A 65 -19.63 1.02 -5.81
C TYR A 65 -18.87 -0.19 -5.26
N GLN A 66 -19.58 -1.20 -4.76
CA GLN A 66 -18.95 -2.47 -4.37
C GLN A 66 -18.32 -3.10 -5.60
N ARG A 67 -17.05 -3.46 -5.47
CA ARG A 67 -16.33 -4.08 -6.59
C ARG A 67 -16.71 -5.56 -6.67
N ASN A 68 -17.03 -6.02 -7.87
CA ASN A 68 -17.29 -7.43 -8.14
C ASN A 68 -16.08 -8.28 -7.71
N ALA A 69 -16.28 -9.52 -7.29
CA ALA A 69 -15.19 -10.38 -6.78
C ALA A 69 -13.98 -10.51 -7.72
N ARG A 70 -14.17 -10.40 -9.04
CA ARG A 70 -13.09 -10.39 -10.05
C ARG A 70 -12.30 -9.07 -10.09
N ALA A 71 -12.96 -7.95 -9.80
CA ALA A 71 -12.40 -6.59 -9.83
C ALA A 71 -12.09 -6.05 -8.43
N LYS A 72 -12.39 -6.78 -7.36
CA LYS A 72 -12.01 -6.47 -5.99
C LYS A 72 -10.52 -6.83 -5.87
N PRO A 73 -9.59 -5.85 -5.91
CA PRO A 73 -8.23 -6.15 -5.51
C PRO A 73 -8.29 -6.71 -4.10
N ARG A 74 -7.39 -7.65 -3.80
CA ARG A 74 -7.20 -8.25 -2.47
C ARG A 74 -6.63 -7.23 -1.46
N SER A 75 -7.08 -5.98 -1.53
CA SER A 75 -6.57 -4.81 -0.82
C SER A 75 -7.32 -4.52 0.48
N SER A 76 -8.44 -5.19 0.76
CA SER A 76 -9.28 -4.95 1.94
C SER A 76 -9.03 -5.99 3.05
N ALA A 77 -7.77 -6.24 3.36
CA ALA A 77 -7.39 -7.11 4.47
C ALA A 77 -7.31 -6.30 5.77
N ARG A 78 -7.95 -6.78 6.83
CA ARG A 78 -7.81 -6.17 8.16
C ARG A 78 -6.58 -6.75 8.87
N LYS A 79 -5.72 -5.88 9.41
CA LYS A 79 -4.77 -6.29 10.45
C LYS A 79 -5.56 -6.57 11.73
N PHE A 80 -5.65 -7.83 12.11
CA PHE A 80 -6.08 -8.23 13.46
C PHE A 80 -4.82 -8.41 14.31
N THR A 81 -4.64 -7.55 15.31
CA THR A 81 -3.74 -7.81 16.44
C THR A 81 -4.63 -8.12 17.65
N ASP A 82 -4.33 -9.21 18.37
CA ASP A 82 -5.03 -9.62 19.59
C ASP A 82 -6.57 -9.63 19.53
N GLY A 83 -7.12 -10.26 18.48
CA GLY A 83 -8.56 -10.51 18.38
C GLY A 83 -9.43 -9.27 18.17
N ARG A 84 -8.83 -8.08 18.02
CA ARG A 84 -9.57 -6.83 17.78
C ARG A 84 -9.33 -6.32 16.36
N CYS A 85 -10.44 -6.01 15.70
CA CYS A 85 -10.48 -5.32 14.43
C CYS A 85 -10.11 -3.86 14.68
N VAL A 86 -8.87 -3.45 14.38
CA VAL A 86 -8.50 -2.04 14.39
C VAL A 86 -8.82 -1.50 12.99
N SER A 87 -9.82 -0.62 12.90
CA SER A 87 -10.06 0.15 11.68
C SER A 87 -8.84 1.02 11.40
N ALA A 88 -8.23 0.89 10.23
CA ALA A 88 -7.26 1.85 9.77
C ALA A 88 -7.99 3.18 9.55
N THR A 89 -7.78 4.14 10.44
CA THR A 89 -8.19 5.54 10.28
C THR A 89 -7.34 6.21 9.20
#